data_AF-A0A127CEC6-F1
#
_entry.id   AF-A0A127CEC6-F1
#
_cell.length_a   1.000
_cell.length_b   1.000
_cell.length_c   1.000
_cell.angle_alpha   90.00
_cell.angle_beta   90.00
_cell.angle_gamma   90.00
#
_symmetry.space_group_name_H-M   'P 1'
#
loop_
_entity.id
_entity.type
_entity.pdbx_description
1 polymer ?
#
loop_
_entity_poly.entity_id
_entity_poly.type
_entity_poly.pdbx_seq_one_letter_code
_entity_poly.pdbx_strand_id
1 'polypeptide(L)'
;MSSTAEIETRLKSLFNPERLVLMDESAQHAGHYDEPDAPEITHLRIRIVSDKFEGLSRVARHRAVNEALAGEIENGLHALAIEAAAPGEKTRW
;
A
#
# COMPACT_ATOMS: atom_id res chain seq x y z
N MET A 1 9.48 9.81 -6.93
CA MET A 1 8.22 9.19 -6.48
C MET A 1 7.56 8.50 -7.63
N SER A 2 7.08 7.27 -7.43
CA SER A 2 6.23 6.62 -8.42
C SER A 2 4.77 7.09 -8.36
N SER A 3 4.11 7.06 -9.50
CA SER A 3 2.67 7.26 -9.59
C SER A 3 1.89 6.09 -8.98
N THR A 4 0.61 6.28 -8.63
CA THR A 4 -0.26 5.18 -8.16
C THR A 4 -0.26 3.99 -9.13
N ALA A 5 -0.19 4.23 -10.44
CA ALA A 5 -0.18 3.18 -11.46
C ALA A 5 1.11 2.32 -11.43
N GLU A 6 2.25 2.93 -11.13
CA GLU A 6 3.52 2.23 -10.96
C GLU A 6 3.53 1.40 -9.67
N ILE A 7 2.99 1.96 -8.57
CA ILE A 7 2.78 1.25 -7.31
C ILE A 7 1.86 0.05 -7.53
N GLU A 8 0.75 0.24 -8.23
CA GLU A 8 -0.20 -0.82 -8.57
C GLU A 8 0.47 -1.93 -9.37
N THR A 9 1.25 -1.56 -10.39
CA THR A 9 1.99 -2.52 -11.23
C THR A 9 2.99 -3.33 -10.41
N ARG A 10 3.74 -2.67 -9.52
CA ARG A 10 4.69 -3.32 -8.63
C ARG A 10 4.01 -4.31 -7.70
N LEU A 11 2.91 -3.92 -7.06
CA LEU A 11 2.15 -4.79 -6.17
C LEU A 11 1.52 -5.96 -6.94
N LYS A 12 0.98 -5.73 -8.15
CA LYS A 12 0.48 -6.80 -9.02
C LYS A 12 1.57 -7.80 -9.38
N SER A 13 2.75 -7.32 -9.75
CA SER A 13 3.89 -8.19 -10.10
C SER A 13 4.37 -9.02 -8.90
N LEU A 14 4.48 -8.41 -7.73
CA LEU A 14 5.02 -9.07 -6.54
C LEU A 14 4.03 -10.00 -5.85
N PHE A 15 2.74 -9.69 -5.86
CA PHE A 15 1.75 -10.44 -5.09
C PHE A 15 0.74 -11.22 -5.94
N ASN A 16 0.66 -10.97 -7.25
CA ASN A 16 -0.35 -11.56 -8.14
C ASN A 16 -1.76 -11.61 -7.49
N PRO A 17 -2.28 -10.47 -7.02
CA PRO A 17 -3.47 -10.46 -6.17
C PRO A 17 -4.74 -10.78 -6.95
N GLU A 18 -5.65 -11.52 -6.31
CA GLU A 18 -7.02 -11.69 -6.81
C GLU A 18 -7.81 -10.38 -6.74
N ARG A 19 -7.47 -9.53 -5.77
CA ARG A 19 -8.06 -8.21 -5.60
C ARG A 19 -7.02 -7.22 -5.10
N LEU A 20 -6.93 -6.07 -5.75
CA LEU A 20 -6.10 -4.95 -5.33
C LEU A 20 -6.90 -3.66 -5.47
N VAL A 21 -6.94 -2.87 -4.40
CA VAL A 21 -7.50 -1.52 -4.39
C VAL A 21 -6.48 -0.58 -3.74
N LEU A 22 -6.14 0.48 -4.45
CA LEU A 22 -5.31 1.58 -3.97
C LEU A 22 -6.17 2.84 -3.84
N MET A 23 -6.05 3.53 -2.71
CA MET A 23 -6.75 4.78 -2.45
C MET A 23 -5.75 5.81 -1.93
N ASP A 24 -5.65 6.92 -2.64
CA ASP A 24 -4.88 8.08 -2.20
C ASP A 24 -5.65 8.83 -1.11
N GLU A 25 -5.08 8.87 0.10
CA GLU A 25 -5.64 9.56 1.27
C GLU A 25 -4.88 10.85 1.59
N SER A 26 -3.97 11.30 0.72
CA SER A 26 -3.07 12.44 0.97
C SER A 26 -3.82 13.74 1.27
N ALA A 27 -4.90 14.02 0.53
CA ALA A 27 -5.73 15.21 0.76
C ALA A 27 -6.42 15.24 2.15
N GLN A 28 -6.65 14.06 2.76
CA GLN A 28 -7.23 13.97 4.10
C GLN A 28 -6.22 14.35 5.21
N HIS A 29 -4.94 14.42 4.85
CA HIS A 29 -3.82 14.71 5.73
C HIS A 29 -3.01 15.95 5.32
N ALA A 30 -3.52 16.76 4.38
CA ALA A 30 -2.81 17.89 3.80
C ALA A 30 -2.31 18.91 4.86
N GLY A 31 -3.10 19.19 5.90
CA GLY A 31 -2.71 20.14 6.97
C GLY A 31 -1.62 19.65 7.93
N HIS A 32 -1.06 18.45 7.74
CA HIS A 32 0.09 17.95 8.49
C HIS A 32 1.40 17.99 7.69
N TYR A 33 1.33 18.18 6.37
CA TYR A 33 2.47 18.09 5.45
C TYR A 33 2.39 19.19 4.38
N ASP A 34 2.26 20.45 4.82
CA ASP A 34 2.29 21.63 3.94
C ASP A 34 3.75 22.03 3.66
N GLU A 35 4.46 21.22 2.86
CA GLU A 35 5.68 21.66 2.19
C GLU A 35 5.36 22.04 0.73
N PRO A 36 5.85 23.18 0.22
CA PRO A 36 5.56 23.63 -1.15
C PRO A 36 6.08 22.68 -2.26
N ASP A 37 6.96 21.73 -1.92
CA ASP A 37 7.45 20.65 -2.78
C ASP A 37 6.96 19.26 -2.33
N ALA A 38 5.90 19.20 -1.51
CA ALA A 38 5.38 17.93 -1.02
C ALA A 38 4.97 17.02 -2.20
N PRO A 39 5.30 15.73 -2.13
CA PRO A 39 4.93 14.80 -3.18
C PRO A 39 3.42 14.70 -3.38
N GLU A 40 3.00 14.43 -4.62
CA GLU A 40 1.58 14.34 -5.00
C GLU A 40 0.82 13.26 -4.21
N ILE A 41 1.52 12.21 -3.75
CA ILE A 41 0.98 11.14 -2.91
C ILE A 41 1.86 10.94 -1.67
N THR A 42 1.33 11.23 -0.49
CA THR A 42 2.01 11.02 0.80
C THR A 42 1.35 9.92 1.63
N HIS A 43 0.05 9.68 1.47
CA HIS A 43 -0.69 8.68 2.25
C HIS A 43 -1.45 7.75 1.32
N LEU A 44 -1.20 6.44 1.45
CA LEU A 44 -1.82 5.44 0.59
C LEU A 44 -2.49 4.33 1.42
N ARG A 45 -3.75 4.05 1.12
CA ARG A 45 -4.42 2.83 1.58
C ARG A 45 -4.29 1.74 0.55
N ILE A 46 -3.88 0.56 1.00
CA ILE A 46 -3.67 -0.64 0.20
C ILE A 46 -4.56 -1.75 0.75
N ARG A 47 -5.52 -2.19 -0.07
CA ARG A 47 -6.36 -3.35 0.20
C ARG A 47 -5.98 -4.44 -0.79
N ILE A 48 -5.47 -5.56 -0.29
CA ILE A 48 -4.89 -6.59 -1.13
C ILE A 48 -5.31 -8.00 -0.69
N VAL A 49 -5.77 -8.80 -1.64
CA VAL A 49 -6.07 -10.22 -1.47
C VAL A 49 -5.14 -11.05 -2.35
N SER A 50 -4.33 -11.91 -1.75
CA SER A 50 -3.32 -12.72 -2.45
C SER A 50 -3.02 -14.02 -1.70
N ASP A 51 -2.83 -15.11 -2.44
CA ASP A 51 -2.38 -16.42 -1.96
C ASP A 51 -1.05 -16.33 -1.18
N LYS A 52 -0.18 -15.38 -1.52
CA LYS A 52 1.09 -15.12 -0.82
C LYS A 52 0.93 -14.74 0.65
N PHE A 53 -0.28 -14.43 1.11
CA PHE A 53 -0.57 -14.12 2.50
C PHE A 53 -1.06 -15.32 3.33
N GLU A 54 -1.23 -16.49 2.70
CA GLU A 54 -1.65 -17.71 3.38
C GLU A 54 -0.64 -18.13 4.45
N GLY A 55 -1.14 -18.50 5.63
CA GLY A 55 -0.30 -18.87 6.78
C GLY A 55 0.50 -17.72 7.42
N LEU A 56 0.54 -16.53 6.82
CA LEU A 56 1.25 -15.38 7.38
C LEU A 56 0.45 -14.69 8.48
N SER A 57 1.13 -14.28 9.55
CA SER A 57 0.54 -13.38 10.56
C SER A 57 0.25 -12.00 9.96
N ARG A 58 -0.65 -11.25 10.57
CA ARG A 58 -0.95 -9.86 10.17
C ARG A 58 0.32 -9.01 10.04
N VAL A 59 1.25 -9.12 11.01
CA VAL A 59 2.51 -8.37 10.99
C VAL A 59 3.39 -8.80 9.81
N ALA A 60 3.49 -10.10 9.53
CA ALA A 60 4.27 -10.60 8.39
C ALA A 60 3.72 -10.11 7.05
N ARG A 61 2.39 -10.06 6.89
CA ARG A 61 1.74 -9.49 5.69
C ARG A 61 2.04 -8.02 5.52
N HIS A 62 1.94 -7.25 6.61
CA HIS A 62 2.27 -5.82 6.57
C HIS A 62 3.75 -5.61 6.23
N ARG A 63 4.67 -6.41 6.80
CA ARG A 63 6.10 -6.33 6.45
C ARG A 63 6.33 -6.60 4.97
N ALA A 64 5.72 -7.65 4.41
CA ALA A 64 5.86 -7.95 2.99
C ALA A 64 5.42 -6.78 2.08
N VAL A 65 4.29 -6.12 2.40
CA VAL A 65 3.82 -4.95 1.63
C VAL A 65 4.72 -3.73 1.84
N ASN A 66 5.21 -3.48 3.06
CA ASN A 66 6.17 -2.39 3.31
C ASN A 66 7.50 -2.62 2.57
N GLU A 67 8.03 -3.85 2.59
CA GLU A 67 9.25 -4.21 1.87
C GLU A 67 9.08 -4.03 0.36
N ALA A 68 7.92 -4.39 -0.19
CA ALA A 68 7.60 -4.16 -1.59
C ALA A 68 7.64 -2.67 -1.97
N LEU A 69 7.33 -1.77 -1.04
CA LEU A 69 7.22 -0.32 -1.26
C LEU A 69 8.31 0.48 -0.53
N ALA A 70 9.36 -0.16 -0.03
CA ALA A 70 10.40 0.51 0.76
C ALA A 70 11.04 1.68 -0.01
N GLY A 71 11.33 1.48 -1.30
CA GLY A 71 11.85 2.54 -2.16
C GLY A 71 10.88 3.71 -2.36
N GLU A 72 9.57 3.51 -2.28
CA GLU A 72 8.60 4.63 -2.35
C GLU A 72 8.59 5.42 -1.05
N ILE A 73 8.72 4.74 0.09
CA ILE A 73 8.84 5.37 1.41
C ILE A 73 10.10 6.24 1.47
N GLU A 74 11.23 5.71 1.00
CA GLU A 74 12.49 6.48 0.91
C GLU A 74 12.37 7.69 -0.02
N ASN A 75 11.50 7.61 -1.04
CA ASN A 75 11.25 8.69 -1.99
C ASN A 75 10.12 9.64 -1.57
N GLY A 76 9.65 9.55 -0.31
CA GLY A 76 8.76 10.53 0.33
C GLY A 76 7.35 10.03 0.66
N LEU A 77 7.04 8.75 0.41
CA LEU A 77 5.73 8.20 0.76
C LEU A 77 5.68 8.08 2.28
N HIS A 78 4.78 8.82 2.91
CA HIS A 78 4.82 9.02 4.35
C HIS A 78 4.22 7.85 5.13
N ALA A 79 3.02 7.38 4.72
CA ALA A 79 2.30 6.36 5.46
C ALA A 79 1.50 5.40 4.57
N LEU A 80 1.45 4.14 5.01
CA LEU A 80 0.69 3.07 4.38
C LEU A 80 -0.39 2.52 5.33
N ALA A 81 -1.66 2.60 4.92
CA ALA A 81 -2.75 1.91 5.57
C ALA A 81 -2.98 0.55 4.87
N ILE A 82 -2.50 -0.54 5.47
CA ILE A 82 -2.49 -1.87 4.84
C ILE A 82 -3.60 -2.76 5.39
N GLU A 83 -4.39 -3.33 4.48
CA GLU A 83 -5.40 -4.35 4.75
C GLU A 83 -5.13 -5.56 3.83
N ALA A 84 -4.40 -6.56 4.33
CA ALA A 84 -3.94 -7.72 3.56
C ALA A 84 -4.58 -9.04 4.04
N ALA A 85 -5.16 -9.80 3.09
CA ALA A 85 -5.87 -11.04 3.35
C ALA A 85 -5.51 -12.14 2.34
N ALA A 86 -5.55 -13.40 2.76
CA ALA A 86 -5.51 -14.54 1.85
C ALA A 86 -6.91 -14.81 1.25
N PRO A 87 -7.02 -15.49 0.10
CA PRO A 87 -8.30 -15.90 -0.45
C PRO A 87 -9.15 -16.67 0.57
N GLY A 88 -10.44 -16.35 0.64
CA GLY A 88 -11.37 -16.97 1.60
C GLY A 88 -11.35 -16.38 3.02
N GLU A 89 -10.39 -15.53 3.37
CA GLU A 89 -10.41 -14.80 4.63
C GLU A 89 -11.41 -13.63 4.60
N LYS A 90 -12.00 -13.31 5.76
CA LYS A 90 -12.94 -12.19 5.86
C LYS A 90 -12.23 -10.85 5.74
N THR A 91 -12.57 -10.07 4.71
CA THR A 91 -12.23 -8.65 4.59
C THR A 91 -13.38 -7.79 5.14
N ARG A 92 -13.08 -6.60 5.68
CA ARG A 92 -14.08 -5.68 6.27
C ARG A 92 -14.28 -4.40 5.44
N TRP A 93 -13.88 -4.46 4.18
CA TRP A 93 -13.75 -3.32 3.28
C TRP A 93 -14.35 -3.59 1.91
#